data_AF-A0A6A3BZN3-F1
#
_entry.id   AF-A0A6A3BZN3-F1
#
_cell.length_a   1.000
_cell.length_b   1.000
_cell.length_c   1.000
_cell.angle_alpha   90.00
_cell.angle_beta   90.00
_cell.angle_gamma   90.00
#
_symmetry.space_group_name_H-M   'P 1'
#
loop_
_entity.id
_entity.type
_entity.pdbx_description
1 polymer ?
#
loop_
_entity_poly.entity_id
_entity_poly.type
_entity_poly.pdbx_seq_one_letter_code
_entity_poly.pdbx_strand_id
1 'polypeptide(L)'
;MAPVYMAFLRFMGDETEARNYSYSLEVGGNSRKLTWEGTPRSIRDSHRKVRDSHDGLIIQRNMALFFSVGDRKELKLRVTGRIWKEEQSPDAGMCIPN
;
A
#
# COMPACT_ATOMS: atom_id res chain seq x y z
N MET A 1 -15.57 12.04 -10.93
CA MET A 1 -14.97 10.93 -10.17
C MET A 1 -15.60 10.87 -8.79
N ALA A 2 -16.01 9.69 -8.32
CA ALA A 2 -16.46 9.52 -6.94
C ALA A 2 -15.26 9.66 -5.98
N PRO A 3 -15.46 10.18 -4.75
CA PRO A 3 -14.36 10.31 -3.79
C PRO A 3 -13.82 8.93 -3.39
N VAL A 4 -12.49 8.80 -3.43
CA VAL A 4 -11.74 7.65 -2.94
C VAL A 4 -10.76 8.10 -1.86
N TYR A 5 -10.45 7.19 -0.95
CA TYR A 5 -9.37 7.35 0.02
C TYR A 5 -8.19 6.49 -0.42
N MET A 6 -6.97 6.97 -0.18
CA MET A 6 -5.75 6.26 -0.52
C MET A 6 -4.81 6.24 0.68
N ALA A 7 -4.18 5.09 0.91
CA ALA A 7 -3.07 4.93 1.84
C ALA A 7 -1.90 4.25 1.12
N PHE A 8 -0.68 4.72 1.34
CA PHE A 8 0.54 4.19 0.73
C PHE A 8 1.74 4.46 1.63
N LEU A 9 2.82 3.71 1.42
CA LEU A 9 4.09 3.87 2.13
C LEU A 9 5.15 4.42 1.16
N ARG A 10 5.95 5.37 1.65
CA ARG A 10 7.16 5.81 0.93
C ARG A 10 8.40 5.52 1.76
N PHE A 11 9.43 5.02 1.10
CA PHE A 11 10.72 4.71 1.66
C PHE A 11 11.60 5.96 1.71
N MET A 12 12.22 6.21 2.87
CA MET A 12 13.15 7.33 3.06
C MET A 12 14.53 6.97 2.50
N GLY A 13 14.67 7.01 1.19
CA GLY A 13 15.91 6.71 0.47
C GLY A 13 15.69 6.78 -1.04
N ASP A 14 16.59 6.19 -1.83
CA ASP A 14 16.41 6.12 -3.28
C ASP A 14 15.58 4.90 -3.73
N GLU A 15 15.35 4.80 -5.04
CA GLU A 15 14.54 3.71 -5.61
C GLU A 15 15.25 2.34 -5.50
N THR A 16 16.58 2.32 -5.61
CA THR A 16 17.38 1.10 -5.53
C THR A 16 17.31 0.50 -4.13
N GLU A 17 17.42 1.34 -3.10
CA GLU A 17 17.27 0.93 -1.72
C GLU A 17 15.84 0.46 -1.41
N ALA A 18 14.84 1.20 -1.91
CA ALA A 18 13.43 0.93 -1.67
C ALA A 18 12.99 -0.44 -2.20
N ARG A 19 13.58 -0.91 -3.32
CA ARG A 19 13.34 -2.23 -3.91
C ARG A 19 13.71 -3.41 -3.02
N ASN A 20 14.52 -3.18 -1.99
CA ASN A 20 14.85 -4.22 -1.01
C ASN A 20 13.78 -4.38 0.08
N TYR A 21 12.70 -3.61 0.03
CA TYR A 21 11.63 -3.67 1.00
C TYR A 21 10.30 -3.98 0.34
N SER A 22 9.48 -4.69 1.07
CA SER A 22 8.08 -4.93 0.75
C SER A 22 7.22 -4.44 1.90
N TYR A 23 6.02 -3.97 1.59
CA TYR A 23 5.05 -3.57 2.60
C TYR A 23 3.66 -4.08 2.25
N SER A 24 2.86 -4.34 3.27
CA SER A 24 1.42 -4.55 3.13
C SER A 24 0.65 -3.54 3.96
N LEU A 25 -0.46 -3.05 3.41
CA LEU A 25 -1.46 -2.24 4.11
C LEU A 25 -2.80 -2.96 4.08
N GLU A 26 -3.45 -3.04 5.22
CA GLU A 26 -4.74 -3.70 5.39
C GLU A 26 -5.75 -2.72 6.02
N VAL A 27 -6.94 -2.67 5.45
CA VAL A 27 -8.13 -2.06 6.05
C VAL A 27 -9.23 -3.11 6.13
N GLY A 28 -9.88 -3.26 7.28
CA GLY A 28 -10.85 -4.31 7.47
C GLY A 28 -11.72 -4.17 8.70
N GLY A 29 -12.81 -4.94 8.70
CA GLY A 29 -13.86 -4.97 9.70
C GLY A 29 -15.00 -5.90 9.25
N ASN A 30 -15.85 -6.36 10.17
CA ASN A 30 -16.97 -7.26 9.87
C ASN A 30 -16.57 -8.51 9.05
N SER A 31 -15.48 -9.17 9.46
CA SER A 31 -14.89 -10.35 8.81
C SER A 31 -14.45 -10.16 7.35
N ARG A 32 -14.43 -8.92 6.86
CA ARG A 32 -13.94 -8.56 5.52
C ARG A 32 -12.71 -7.66 5.65
N LYS A 33 -11.83 -7.75 4.67
CA LYS A 33 -10.63 -6.90 4.59
C LYS A 33 -10.22 -6.63 3.15
N LEU A 34 -9.56 -5.51 2.95
CA LEU A 34 -8.82 -5.18 1.74
C LEU A 34 -7.35 -5.07 2.11
N THR A 35 -6.50 -5.77 1.38
CA THR A 35 -5.05 -5.76 1.57
C THR A 35 -4.39 -5.30 0.28
N TRP A 36 -3.44 -4.38 0.40
CA TRP A 36 -2.51 -3.99 -0.65
C TRP A 36 -1.12 -4.46 -0.25
N GLU A 37 -0.35 -4.96 -1.21
CA GLU A 37 1.03 -5.34 -1.03
C GLU A 37 1.86 -4.84 -2.20
N GLY A 38 3.07 -4.35 -1.92
CA GLY A 38 3.98 -3.90 -2.96
C GLY A 38 5.30 -3.38 -2.41
N THR A 39 6.12 -2.85 -3.31
CA THR A 39 7.37 -2.17 -2.96
C THR A 39 7.10 -0.70 -2.64
N PRO A 40 7.64 -0.14 -1.55
CA PRO A 40 7.44 1.26 -1.25
C PRO A 40 8.15 2.14 -2.28
N ARG A 41 7.53 3.27 -2.67
CA ARG A 41 8.22 4.25 -3.53
C ARG A 41 9.22 5.06 -2.74
N SER A 42 10.31 5.49 -3.38
CA SER A 42 11.23 6.46 -2.80
C SER A 42 10.51 7.76 -2.40
N ILE A 43 10.94 8.39 -1.31
CA ILE A 43 10.47 9.72 -0.89
C ILE A 43 10.79 10.80 -1.94
N ARG A 44 11.78 10.54 -2.82
CA ARG A 44 12.15 11.41 -3.94
C ARG A 44 11.05 11.44 -5.02
N ASP A 45 10.20 10.42 -5.08
CA ASP A 45 8.99 10.43 -5.91
C ASP A 45 7.89 11.30 -5.27
N SER A 46 7.24 12.13 -6.09
CA SER A 46 6.11 12.95 -5.64
C SER A 46 4.90 12.10 -5.26
N HIS A 47 4.15 12.52 -4.25
CA HIS A 47 2.88 11.86 -3.89
C HIS A 47 1.85 11.90 -5.03
N ARG A 48 1.96 12.84 -5.98
CA ARG A 48 1.12 12.91 -7.18
C ARG A 48 1.38 11.71 -8.09
N LYS A 49 2.64 11.34 -8.30
CA LYS A 49 3.01 10.17 -9.10
C LYS A 49 2.42 8.88 -8.52
N VAL A 50 2.50 8.70 -7.20
CA VAL A 50 1.87 7.58 -6.47
C VAL A 50 0.36 7.53 -6.69
N ARG A 51 -0.31 8.68 -6.55
CA ARG A 51 -1.75 8.83 -6.76
C ARG A 51 -2.16 8.51 -8.19
N ASP A 52 -1.49 9.09 -9.17
CA ASP A 52 -1.85 9.00 -10.58
C ASP A 52 -1.60 7.58 -11.14
N SER A 53 -0.59 6.87 -10.60
CA SER A 53 -0.33 5.47 -10.92
C SER A 53 -1.15 4.47 -10.11
N HIS A 54 -2.03 4.93 -9.21
CA HIS A 54 -2.83 4.06 -8.34
C HIS A 54 -2.00 3.08 -7.49
N ASP A 55 -0.80 3.50 -7.09
CA ASP A 55 0.19 2.65 -6.42
C ASP A 55 0.05 2.71 -4.90
N GLY A 56 -1.03 2.11 -4.40
CA GLY A 56 -1.36 2.08 -2.99
C GLY A 56 -2.73 1.48 -2.72
N LEU A 57 -3.06 1.34 -1.44
CA LEU A 57 -4.37 0.88 -1.01
C LEU A 57 -5.41 1.96 -1.32
N ILE A 58 -6.28 1.69 -2.30
CA ILE A 58 -7.40 2.57 -2.67
C ILE A 58 -8.71 1.98 -2.18
N ILE A 59 -9.51 2.80 -1.52
CA ILE A 59 -10.82 2.39 -1.04
C ILE A 59 -11.87 3.45 -1.38
N GLN A 60 -12.96 3.02 -2.02
CA GLN A 60 -14.10 3.89 -2.31
C GLN A 60 -14.83 4.29 -1.03
N ARG A 61 -15.42 5.49 -1.00
CA ARG A 61 -16.13 6.02 0.17
C ARG A 61 -17.13 5.06 0.80
N ASN A 62 -17.92 4.35 -0.01
CA ASN A 62 -18.92 3.42 0.51
C ASN A 62 -18.29 2.21 1.23
N MET A 63 -17.14 1.73 0.74
CA MET A 63 -16.36 0.67 1.41
C MET A 63 -15.66 1.20 2.65
N ALA A 64 -15.14 2.42 2.59
CA ALA A 64 -14.54 3.10 3.73
C ALA A 64 -15.55 3.25 4.89
N LEU A 65 -16.79 3.63 4.59
CA LEU A 65 -17.87 3.72 5.58
C LEU A 65 -18.31 2.33 6.10
N PHE A 66 -18.23 1.28 5.29
CA PHE A 66 -18.52 -0.09 5.71
C PHE A 66 -17.51 -0.61 6.75
N PHE A 67 -16.24 -0.26 6.62
CA PHE A 67 -15.19 -0.61 7.59
C PHE A 67 -15.06 0.40 8.74
N SER A 68 -15.78 1.52 8.69
CA SER A 68 -15.76 2.54 9.74
C SER A 68 -16.42 2.01 11.02
N VAL A 69 -15.72 2.11 12.14
CA VAL A 69 -16.28 1.76 13.45
C VAL A 69 -17.07 2.97 13.97
N GLY A 70 -18.39 2.98 13.79
CA GLY A 70 -19.26 4.07 14.26
C GLY A 70 -20.60 4.20 13.54
N ASP A 71 -21.30 5.32 13.75
CA ASP A 71 -22.65 5.62 13.25
C ASP A 71 -22.70 6.11 11.79
N ARG A 72 -21.63 5.89 11.02
CA ARG A 72 -21.44 6.31 9.61
C ARG A 72 -21.44 7.84 9.38
N LYS A 73 -21.47 8.66 10.44
CA LYS A 73 -21.33 10.12 10.32
C LYS A 73 -19.86 10.57 10.28
N GLU A 74 -18.99 9.82 10.95
CA GLU A 74 -17.55 10.01 10.95
C GLU A 74 -16.83 8.81 10.32
N LEU A 75 -15.76 9.08 9.57
CA LEU A 75 -14.90 8.04 9.01
C LEU A 75 -13.80 7.67 10.01
N LYS A 76 -13.95 6.52 10.67
CA LYS A 76 -13.00 5.95 11.63
C LYS A 76 -12.46 4.63 11.10
N LEU A 77 -11.44 4.72 10.25
CA LEU A 77 -10.76 3.57 9.67
C LEU A 77 -9.50 3.23 10.45
N ARG A 78 -9.28 1.94 10.70
CA ARG A 78 -7.99 1.41 11.14
C ARG A 78 -7.25 0.86 9.92
N VAL A 79 -6.05 1.39 9.69
CA VAL A 79 -5.11 0.85 8.70
C VAL A 79 -4.00 0.15 9.46
N THR A 80 -3.77 -1.12 9.14
CA THR A 80 -2.67 -1.92 9.70
C THR A 80 -1.61 -2.08 8.63
N GLY A 81 -0.35 -1.75 8.95
CA GLY A 81 0.78 -1.89 8.05
C GLY A 81 1.78 -2.93 8.52
N ARG A 82 2.41 -3.64 7.59
CA ARG A 82 3.64 -4.42 7.81
C ARG A 82 4.68 -4.00 6.80
N ILE A 83 5.95 -3.94 7.20
CA ILE A 83 7.09 -3.69 6.33
C ILE A 83 8.18 -4.71 6.65
N TRP A 84 8.81 -5.26 5.63
CA TRP A 84 9.92 -6.19 5.79
C TRP A 84 10.95 -5.95 4.69
N LYS A 85 12.19 -6.36 4.96
CA LYS A 85 13.27 -6.36 3.99
C LYS A 85 13.28 -7.71 3.29
N GLU A 86 13.30 -7.71 1.97
CA GLU A 86 13.49 -8.92 1.19
C GLU A 86 14.93 -9.40 1.35
N GLU A 87 15.13 -10.67 1.69
CA GLU A 87 16.46 -11.27 1.69
C GLU A 87 16.89 -11.48 0.23
N GLN A 88 17.97 -10.82 -0.18
CA GLN A 88 18.61 -11.13 -1.46
C GLN A 88 19.24 -12.51 -1.34
N SER A 89 18.53 -13.55 -1.78
CA SER A 89 19.16 -14.85 -2.01
C SER A 89 20.13 -14.71 -3.19
N PRO A 90 21.40 -15.13 -3.05
CA PRO A 90 22.39 -15.04 -4.14
C PRO A 90 21.97 -15.80 -5.42
N ASP A 91 20.95 -16.65 -5.36
CA ASP A 91 20.56 -17.58 -6.43
C ASP A 91 19.39 -17.10 -7.31
N ALA A 92 18.77 -15.94 -7.03
CA ALA A 92 17.64 -15.45 -7.82
C ALA A 92 18.02 -14.86 -9.21
N GLY A 93 19.30 -14.93 -9.60
CA GLY A 93 19.85 -14.29 -10.80
C GLY A 93 19.84 -15.11 -12.09
N MET A 94 19.43 -16.38 -12.10
CA MET A 94 19.46 -17.20 -13.31
C MET A 94 18.07 -17.42 -13.93
N CYS A 95 17.45 -16.33 -14.41
CA CYS A 95 16.45 -16.46 -15.47
C CYS A 95 17.19 -16.49 -16.81
N ILE A 96 17.44 -17.69 -17.32
CA ILE A 96 17.96 -17.90 -18.68
C ILE A 96 16.85 -17.53 -19.66
N PRO A 97 17.03 -16.54 -20.56
CA PRO A 97 16.06 -16.30 -21.63
C PRO A 97 16.14 -17.45 -22.64
N ASN A 98 14.97 -17.96 -23.02
CA ASN A 98 14.78 -18.98 -24.06
C ASN A 98 14.81 -18.36 -25.45
#